data_AF-A0A7V6HGU5-F1
#
_entry.id   AF-A0A7V6HGU5-F1
#
_cell.length_a   1.000
_cell.length_b   1.000
_cell.length_c   1.000
_cell.angle_alpha   90.00
_cell.angle_beta   90.00
_cell.angle_gamma   90.00
#
_symmetry.space_group_name_H-M   'P 1'
#
loop_
_entity.id
_entity.type
_entity.pdbx_description
1 polymer ?
#
loop_
_entity_poly.entity_id
_entity_poly.type
_entity_poly.pdbx_seq_one_letter_code
_entity_poly.pdbx_strand_id
1 'polypeptide(L)'
;MKNRIRHGFSMIEVMVAATILVVIVMMLGMLFQQTSVAWRTGLMRSDGYMQLRAFIGALQRDASAMIDANQIPQSLLCNNQKQKFEADEIRFYTMTGTLRTKPNGSLEDFRALNFITYQIGGKRTQRRLKPDGTWSEEESSNVLSPPSIGANPDKPQVKATHFDIAYQQGTEYDIAGNVVPNASRYPLFLTVESDVTQKGRLYDVGAECSGPDKKFGTGPSDVAGKDDIRTWVQ
;
A
#
# COMPACT_ATOMS: atom_id res chain seq x y z
N MET A 1 67.33 -37.56 6.48
CA MET A 1 66.59 -36.30 6.25
C MET A 1 65.90 -36.40 4.90
N LYS A 2 64.56 -36.42 4.87
CA LYS A 2 63.76 -36.61 3.65
C LYS A 2 63.49 -35.22 3.04
N ASN A 3 64.22 -34.87 1.98
CA ASN A 3 64.01 -33.61 1.25
C ASN A 3 62.60 -33.62 0.64
N ARG A 4 61.68 -32.85 1.22
CA ARG A 4 60.40 -32.51 0.58
C ARG A 4 60.72 -31.56 -0.57
N ILE A 5 60.57 -32.04 -1.80
CA ILE A 5 60.58 -31.19 -2.99
C ILE A 5 59.38 -30.25 -2.87
N ARG A 6 59.61 -29.01 -2.43
CA ARG A 6 58.62 -27.95 -2.49
C ARG A 6 58.39 -27.64 -3.97
N HIS A 7 57.32 -28.21 -4.54
CA HIS A 7 56.88 -27.86 -5.89
C HIS A 7 56.40 -26.40 -5.83
N GLY A 8 57.16 -25.49 -6.42
CA GLY A 8 56.72 -24.12 -6.67
C GLY A 8 55.64 -24.15 -7.75
N PHE A 9 54.58 -23.36 -7.57
CA PHE A 9 53.55 -23.21 -8.58
C PHE A 9 54.13 -22.62 -9.86
N SER A 10 53.73 -23.15 -11.02
CA SER A 10 54.08 -22.60 -12.33
C SER A 10 53.41 -21.24 -12.53
N MET A 11 54.06 -20.31 -13.25
CA MET A 11 53.44 -19.02 -13.60
C MET A 11 52.10 -19.19 -14.33
N ILE A 12 51.96 -20.26 -15.13
CA ILE A 12 50.71 -20.59 -15.82
C ILE A 12 49.61 -20.97 -14.81
N GLU A 13 49.93 -21.77 -13.78
CA GLU A 13 48.97 -22.14 -12.74
C GLU A 13 48.49 -20.92 -11.96
N VAL A 14 49.39 -19.97 -11.67
CA VAL A 14 49.04 -18.71 -10.99
C VAL A 14 48.15 -17.83 -11.88
N MET A 15 48.46 -17.72 -13.18
CA MET A 15 47.61 -16.98 -14.12
C MET A 15 46.22 -17.61 -14.25
N VAL A 16 46.15 -18.94 -14.39
CA VAL A 16 44.87 -19.66 -14.47
C VAL A 16 44.08 -19.49 -13.17
N ALA A 17 44.70 -19.64 -12.01
CA ALA A 17 44.06 -19.44 -10.72
C ALA A 17 43.52 -18.00 -10.56
N ALA A 18 44.28 -16.99 -11.00
CA ALA A 18 43.85 -15.59 -10.96
C ALA A 18 42.65 -15.33 -11.89
N THR A 19 42.65 -15.88 -13.11
CA THR A 19 41.52 -15.72 -14.05
C THR A 19 40.25 -16.39 -13.53
N ILE A 20 40.34 -17.61 -12.99
CA ILE A 20 39.20 -18.31 -12.37
C ILE A 20 38.67 -17.50 -11.19
N LEU A 21 39.55 -16.96 -10.35
CA LEU A 21 39.16 -16.14 -9.21
C LEU A 21 38.39 -14.89 -9.67
N VAL A 22 38.87 -14.18 -10.69
CA VAL A 22 38.20 -12.98 -11.23
C VAL A 22 36.81 -13.33 -11.76
N VAL A 23 36.67 -14.42 -12.52
CA VAL A 23 35.37 -14.87 -13.04
C VAL A 23 34.41 -15.19 -11.90
N ILE A 24 34.87 -15.90 -10.87
CA ILE A 24 34.04 -16.23 -9.70
C ILE A 24 33.59 -14.96 -8.97
N VAL A 25 34.48 -14.00 -8.77
CA VAL A 25 34.15 -12.73 -8.10
C VAL A 25 33.13 -11.92 -8.91
N MET A 26 33.28 -11.86 -10.24
CA MET A 26 32.30 -11.21 -11.12
C MET A 26 30.94 -11.90 -11.07
N MET A 27 30.90 -13.24 -11.13
CA MET A 27 29.66 -14.01 -11.04
C MET A 27 28.97 -13.81 -9.68
N LEU A 28 29.73 -13.83 -8.57
CA LEU A 28 29.20 -13.55 -7.24
C LEU A 28 28.64 -12.12 -7.15
N GLY A 29 29.34 -11.13 -7.70
CA GLY A 29 28.87 -9.74 -7.75
C GLY A 29 27.52 -9.61 -8.45
N MET A 30 27.36 -10.24 -9.62
CA MET A 30 26.08 -10.25 -10.36
C MET A 30 24.97 -10.98 -9.59
N LEU A 31 25.27 -12.11 -8.94
CA LEU A 31 24.30 -12.84 -8.13
C LEU A 31 23.81 -12.01 -6.93
N PHE A 32 24.70 -11.31 -6.24
CA PHE A 32 24.31 -10.41 -5.14
C PHE A 32 23.43 -9.26 -5.63
N GLN A 33 23.75 -8.68 -6.79
CA GLN A 33 22.95 -7.61 -7.40
C GLN A 33 21.54 -8.10 -7.76
N GLN A 34 21.42 -9.24 -8.45
CA GLN A 34 20.13 -9.82 -8.82
C GLN A 34 19.29 -10.16 -7.58
N THR A 35 19.90 -10.74 -6.55
CA THR A 35 19.21 -11.08 -5.30
C THR A 35 18.72 -9.83 -4.56
N SER A 36 19.52 -8.76 -4.53
CA SER A 36 19.15 -7.49 -3.90
C SER A 36 17.96 -6.82 -4.59
N VAL A 37 17.95 -6.82 -5.92
CA VAL A 37 16.82 -6.28 -6.72
C VAL A 37 15.55 -7.10 -6.50
N ALA A 38 15.66 -8.44 -6.50
CA ALA A 38 14.54 -9.32 -6.22
C ALA A 38 13.97 -9.09 -4.81
N TRP A 39 14.83 -8.99 -3.80
CA TRP A 39 14.45 -8.71 -2.41
C TRP A 39 13.71 -7.39 -2.26
N ARG A 40 14.25 -6.30 -2.82
CA ARG A 40 13.61 -4.97 -2.76
C ARG A 40 12.27 -4.93 -3.48
N THR A 41 12.19 -5.56 -4.65
CA THR A 41 10.92 -5.67 -5.39
C THR A 41 9.88 -6.45 -4.57
N GLY A 42 10.30 -7.51 -3.89
CA GLY A 42 9.45 -8.27 -2.97
C GLY A 42 8.93 -7.42 -1.80
N LEU A 43 9.81 -6.70 -1.12
CA LEU A 43 9.43 -5.79 -0.02
C LEU A 43 8.46 -4.70 -0.48
N MET A 44 8.73 -4.06 -1.62
CA MET A 44 7.86 -3.02 -2.17
C MET A 44 6.48 -3.55 -2.53
N ARG A 45 6.37 -4.75 -3.14
CA ARG A 45 5.06 -5.37 -3.39
C ARG A 45 4.29 -5.65 -2.10
N SER A 46 4.99 -6.14 -1.08
CA SER A 46 4.40 -6.38 0.23
C SER A 46 3.83 -5.10 0.85
N ASP A 47 4.57 -3.99 0.77
CA ASP A 47 4.12 -2.68 1.27
C ASP A 47 2.87 -2.17 0.55
N GLY A 48 2.80 -2.34 -0.78
CA GLY A 48 1.62 -1.97 -1.57
C GLY A 48 0.39 -2.79 -1.18
N TYR A 49 0.54 -4.11 -1.04
CA TYR A 49 -0.55 -4.98 -0.60
C TYR A 49 -0.97 -4.72 0.85
N MET A 50 -0.06 -4.31 1.72
CA MET A 50 -0.38 -3.92 3.09
C MET A 50 -1.30 -2.68 3.11
N GLN A 51 -1.01 -1.67 2.29
CA GLN A 51 -1.87 -0.48 2.16
C GLN A 51 -3.26 -0.85 1.64
N LEU A 52 -3.31 -1.65 0.57
CA LEU A 52 -4.58 -2.11 0.00
C LEU A 52 -5.40 -2.92 1.02
N ARG A 53 -4.76 -3.82 1.76
CA ARG A 53 -5.40 -4.60 2.82
C ARG A 53 -5.92 -3.72 3.95
N ALA A 54 -5.19 -2.67 4.32
CA ALA A 54 -5.65 -1.72 5.34
C ALA A 54 -6.91 -0.97 4.88
N PHE A 55 -6.93 -0.51 3.62
CA PHE A 55 -8.09 0.15 3.03
C PHE A 55 -9.31 -0.77 2.98
N ILE A 56 -9.17 -1.97 2.39
CA ILE A 56 -10.26 -2.96 2.31
C ILE A 56 -10.72 -3.39 3.71
N GLY A 57 -9.78 -3.59 4.64
CA GLY A 57 -10.11 -4.01 6.00
C GLY A 57 -10.89 -2.98 6.81
N ALA A 58 -10.63 -1.69 6.60
CA ALA A 58 -11.43 -0.62 7.19
C ALA A 58 -12.83 -0.55 6.58
N LEU A 59 -12.92 -0.62 5.25
CA LEU A 59 -14.18 -0.64 4.53
C LEU A 59 -15.06 -1.82 4.96
N GLN A 60 -14.47 -3.02 5.02
CA GLN A 60 -15.13 -4.25 5.45
C GLN A 60 -15.64 -4.13 6.89
N ARG A 61 -14.84 -3.55 7.80
CA ARG A 61 -15.25 -3.36 9.19
C ARG A 61 -16.49 -2.49 9.30
N ASP A 62 -16.54 -1.38 8.58
CA ASP A 62 -17.69 -0.50 8.59
C ASP A 62 -18.89 -1.13 7.86
N ALA A 63 -18.67 -1.72 6.68
CA ALA A 63 -19.71 -2.39 5.91
C ALA A 63 -20.32 -3.59 6.66
N SER A 64 -19.55 -4.27 7.51
CA SER A 64 -20.07 -5.38 8.34
C SER A 64 -21.09 -4.94 9.40
N ALA A 65 -21.05 -3.67 9.81
CA ALA A 65 -21.98 -3.08 10.76
C ALA A 65 -23.02 -2.18 10.06
N MET A 66 -23.11 -2.28 8.73
CA MET A 66 -24.04 -1.51 7.93
C MET A 66 -25.48 -1.87 8.27
N ILE A 67 -26.34 -0.85 8.25
CA ILE A 67 -27.78 -1.01 8.42
C ILE A 67 -28.50 -0.37 7.25
N ASP A 68 -29.68 -0.91 6.92
CA ASP A 68 -30.48 -0.38 5.81
C ASP A 68 -31.07 0.99 6.15
N ALA A 69 -30.58 2.02 5.45
CA ALA A 69 -31.02 3.39 5.60
C ALA A 69 -32.49 3.60 5.21
N ASN A 70 -33.08 2.72 4.40
CA ASN A 70 -34.47 2.84 3.97
C ASN A 70 -35.48 2.55 5.08
N GLN A 71 -35.03 1.89 6.15
CA GLN A 71 -35.82 1.61 7.35
C GLN A 71 -35.58 2.63 8.48
N ILE A 72 -34.73 3.62 8.26
CA ILE A 72 -34.42 4.65 9.26
C ILE A 72 -35.45 5.79 9.17
N PRO A 73 -36.07 6.20 10.30
CA PRO A 73 -36.94 7.37 10.34
C PRO A 73 -36.24 8.65 9.85
N GLN A 74 -36.96 9.49 9.11
CA GLN A 74 -36.43 10.73 8.52
C GLN A 74 -35.74 11.64 9.54
N SER A 75 -36.24 11.69 10.77
CA SER A 75 -35.67 12.51 11.87
C SER A 75 -34.26 12.09 12.29
N LEU A 76 -33.85 10.85 11.99
CA LEU A 76 -32.55 10.30 12.35
C LEU A 76 -31.58 10.28 11.17
N LEU A 77 -31.97 10.77 9.98
CA LEU A 77 -31.08 10.84 8.83
C LEU A 77 -30.12 12.03 8.95
N CYS A 78 -28.85 11.81 8.64
CA CYS A 78 -27.87 12.88 8.54
C CYS A 78 -28.22 13.77 7.34
N ASN A 79 -28.59 15.02 7.58
CA ASN A 79 -28.96 15.99 6.55
C ASN A 79 -30.00 15.46 5.53
N ASN A 80 -30.95 14.63 5.97
CA ASN A 80 -31.93 13.97 5.08
C ASN A 80 -31.31 13.08 3.98
N GLN A 81 -30.06 12.63 4.14
CA GLN A 81 -29.38 11.80 3.17
C GLN A 81 -29.60 10.31 3.47
N LYS A 82 -30.06 9.54 2.47
CA LYS A 82 -30.08 8.09 2.50
C LYS A 82 -28.73 7.49 2.07
N GLN A 83 -28.59 6.18 2.24
CA GLN A 83 -27.47 5.43 1.69
C GLN A 83 -27.41 5.57 0.17
N LYS A 84 -26.19 5.59 -0.37
CA LYS A 84 -25.93 5.68 -1.79
C LYS A 84 -24.62 4.95 -2.09
N PHE A 85 -24.65 4.10 -3.10
CA PHE A 85 -23.50 3.34 -3.54
C PHE A 85 -23.24 3.67 -5.01
N GLU A 86 -22.16 4.38 -5.28
CA GLU A 86 -21.69 4.75 -6.62
C GLU A 86 -20.23 4.34 -6.81
N ALA A 87 -19.76 4.40 -8.05
CA ALA A 87 -18.40 4.02 -8.42
C ALA A 87 -17.31 4.81 -7.67
N ASP A 88 -17.54 6.11 -7.42
CA ASP A 88 -16.54 7.00 -6.81
C ASP A 88 -16.77 7.26 -5.32
N GLU A 89 -18.00 7.08 -4.85
CA GLU A 89 -18.40 7.35 -3.47
C GLU A 89 -19.43 6.31 -3.01
N ILE A 90 -19.19 5.75 -1.84
CA ILE A 90 -20.22 5.02 -1.11
C ILE A 90 -20.49 5.70 0.22
N ARG A 91 -21.76 5.76 0.60
CA ARG A 91 -22.19 6.29 1.88
C ARG A 91 -23.30 5.44 2.45
N PHE A 92 -23.19 5.14 3.72
CA PHE A 92 -24.10 4.22 4.39
C PHE A 92 -24.11 4.50 5.89
N TYR A 93 -25.10 3.90 6.54
CA TYR A 93 -25.27 4.00 7.98
C TYR A 93 -24.71 2.76 8.65
N THR A 94 -24.06 2.95 9.81
CA THR A 94 -23.62 1.85 10.66
C THR A 94 -24.12 2.03 12.07
N MET A 95 -24.28 0.92 12.78
CA MET A 95 -24.62 0.95 14.20
C MET A 95 -23.45 0.43 15.02
N THR A 96 -22.81 1.32 15.78
CA THR A 96 -21.70 0.93 16.66
C THR A 96 -22.11 1.09 18.11
N GLY A 97 -21.97 0.02 18.90
CA GLY A 97 -22.00 0.10 20.34
C GLY A 97 -20.64 0.56 20.85
N THR A 98 -20.60 1.69 21.57
CA THR A 98 -19.43 1.99 22.40
C THR A 98 -19.94 2.33 23.79
N LEU A 99 -19.50 1.55 24.78
CA LEU A 99 -19.68 1.89 26.18
C LEU A 99 -19.02 3.24 26.41
N ARG A 100 -19.80 4.29 26.68
CA ARG A 100 -19.25 5.59 27.07
C ARG A 100 -19.41 5.76 28.57
N THR A 101 -18.34 6.20 29.21
CA THR A 101 -18.41 6.63 30.60
C THR A 101 -19.09 7.99 30.64
N LYS A 102 -20.25 8.08 31.31
CA LYS A 102 -20.88 9.35 31.67
C LYS A 102 -19.91 10.22 32.48
N PRO A 103 -20.15 11.54 32.55
CA PRO A 103 -19.41 12.43 33.47
C PRO A 103 -19.43 11.97 34.94
N ASN A 104 -20.42 11.17 35.33
CA ASN A 104 -20.55 10.60 36.67
C ASN A 104 -19.83 9.24 36.86
N GLY A 105 -19.08 8.76 35.86
CA GLY A 105 -18.34 7.49 35.96
C GLY A 105 -19.12 6.22 35.58
N SER A 106 -20.43 6.30 35.33
CA SER A 106 -21.22 5.13 34.91
C SER A 106 -21.12 4.86 33.42
N LEU A 107 -21.07 3.58 33.02
CA LEU A 107 -21.09 3.19 31.61
C LEU A 107 -22.52 3.30 31.07
N GLU A 108 -22.71 4.08 30.02
CA GLU A 108 -23.93 4.09 29.24
C GLU A 108 -23.73 3.18 28.03
N ASP A 109 -24.54 2.12 27.94
CA ASP A 109 -24.60 1.29 26.75
C ASP A 109 -25.31 2.09 25.66
N PHE A 110 -24.51 2.71 24.79
CA PHE A 110 -25.02 3.54 23.72
C PHE A 110 -24.63 2.93 22.37
N ARG A 111 -25.63 2.37 21.69
CA ARG A 111 -25.59 2.12 20.25
C ARG A 111 -25.82 3.44 19.55
N ALA A 112 -24.77 3.95 18.90
CA ALA A 112 -24.87 5.16 18.10
C ALA A 112 -25.03 4.79 16.63
N LEU A 113 -25.93 5.51 15.98
CA LEU A 113 -26.00 5.57 14.53
C LEU A 113 -24.82 6.42 14.03
N ASN A 114 -24.02 5.89 13.11
CA ASN A 114 -23.03 6.66 12.38
C ASN A 114 -23.42 6.75 10.92
N PHE A 115 -23.08 7.87 10.31
CA PHE A 115 -23.14 8.08 8.88
C PHE A 115 -21.71 8.14 8.36
N ILE A 116 -21.35 7.18 7.50
CA ILE A 116 -20.00 7.02 6.99
C ILE A 116 -20.02 7.27 5.48
N THR A 117 -19.05 8.05 5.00
CA THR A 117 -18.82 8.25 3.57
C THR A 117 -17.40 7.83 3.23
N TYR A 118 -17.26 7.04 2.18
CA TYR A 118 -16.00 6.61 1.61
C TYR A 118 -15.91 7.14 0.20
N GLN A 119 -14.83 7.86 -0.08
CA GLN A 119 -14.46 8.25 -1.43
C GLN A 119 -13.40 7.29 -1.97
N ILE A 120 -13.42 7.05 -3.28
CA ILE A 120 -12.49 6.14 -3.95
C ILE A 120 -11.02 6.57 -3.75
N GLY A 121 -10.76 7.87 -3.55
CA GLY A 121 -9.45 8.40 -3.18
C GLY A 121 -8.95 8.01 -1.78
N GLY A 122 -9.70 7.19 -1.02
CA GLY A 122 -9.32 6.71 0.31
C GLY A 122 -9.74 7.61 1.46
N LYS A 123 -10.39 8.73 1.18
CA LYS A 123 -10.96 9.61 2.21
C LYS A 123 -12.19 8.92 2.81
N ARG A 124 -12.15 8.72 4.13
CA ARG A 124 -13.27 8.26 4.95
C ARG A 124 -13.72 9.42 5.82
N THR A 125 -15.00 9.75 5.79
CA THR A 125 -15.60 10.67 6.75
C THR A 125 -16.66 9.96 7.58
N GLN A 126 -16.80 10.40 8.82
CA GLN A 126 -17.78 9.85 9.75
C GLN A 126 -18.46 10.99 10.50
N ARG A 127 -19.77 10.87 10.64
CA ARG A 127 -20.58 11.66 11.57
C ARG A 127 -21.31 10.70 12.47
N ARG A 128 -21.48 11.06 13.74
CA ARG A 128 -22.11 10.24 14.76
C ARG A 128 -23.33 10.94 15.33
N LEU A 129 -24.43 10.21 15.43
CA LEU A 129 -25.63 10.70 16.11
C LEU A 129 -25.40 10.69 17.61
N LYS A 130 -25.60 11.85 18.24
CA LYS A 130 -25.51 12.03 19.69
C LYS A 130 -26.85 11.68 20.35
N PRO A 131 -26.86 11.42 21.68
CA PRO A 131 -28.08 11.12 22.42
C PRO A 131 -29.13 12.24 22.38
N ASP A 132 -28.70 13.48 22.17
CA ASP A 132 -29.58 14.65 22.03
C ASP A 132 -30.27 14.75 20.65
N GLY A 133 -30.03 13.77 19.76
CA GLY A 133 -30.57 13.75 18.40
C GLY A 133 -29.78 14.60 17.41
N THR A 134 -28.69 15.26 17.82
CA THR A 134 -27.85 16.05 16.94
C THR A 134 -26.70 15.24 16.36
N TRP A 135 -26.24 15.59 15.17
CA TRP A 135 -25.07 14.96 14.55
C TRP A 135 -23.78 15.62 15.04
N SER A 136 -22.73 14.81 15.25
CA SER A 136 -21.40 15.29 15.54
C SER A 136 -20.80 16.06 14.36
N GLU A 137 -19.71 16.78 14.63
CA GLU A 137 -18.83 17.26 13.60
C GLU A 137 -18.28 16.10 12.77
N GLU A 138 -17.84 16.44 11.55
CA GLU A 138 -17.30 15.47 10.60
C GLU A 138 -15.88 15.09 10.98
N GLU A 139 -15.69 13.80 11.29
CA GLU A 139 -14.38 13.22 11.51
C GLU A 139 -13.86 12.67 10.18
N SER A 140 -12.76 13.23 9.66
CA SER A 140 -12.15 12.81 8.39
C SER A 140 -10.84 12.07 8.63
N SER A 141 -10.65 10.95 7.95
CA SER A 141 -9.40 10.19 7.92
C SER A 141 -9.06 9.76 6.49
N ASN A 142 -7.77 9.59 6.19
CA ASN A 142 -7.33 8.97 4.94
C ASN A 142 -6.86 7.55 5.24
N VAL A 143 -7.58 6.59 4.68
CA VAL A 143 -7.40 5.16 4.95
C VAL A 143 -6.47 4.50 3.94
N LEU A 144 -6.34 5.09 2.75
CA LEU A 144 -5.52 4.57 1.64
C LEU A 144 -4.11 5.17 1.64
N SER A 145 -3.94 6.37 2.18
CA SER A 145 -2.64 7.03 2.35
C SER A 145 -2.49 7.56 3.78
N PRO A 146 -2.08 6.70 4.73
CA PRO A 146 -1.61 7.16 6.03
C PRO A 146 -0.47 8.18 5.84
N PRO A 147 -0.32 9.17 6.75
CA PRO A 147 0.61 10.30 6.58
C PRO A 147 2.07 9.93 6.27
N SER A 148 2.51 8.71 6.59
CA SER A 148 3.88 8.22 6.43
C SER A 148 4.18 7.52 5.08
N ILE A 149 3.16 7.35 4.22
CA ILE A 149 3.27 6.52 3.01
C ILE A 149 3.12 7.35 1.72
N GLY A 150 2.16 8.28 1.66
CA GLY A 150 1.85 9.02 0.44
C GLY A 150 2.89 10.05 -0.03
N ALA A 151 3.92 10.34 0.77
CA ALA A 151 4.89 11.41 0.48
C ALA A 151 6.15 10.94 -0.28
N ASN A 152 6.42 9.63 -0.35
CA ASN A 152 7.63 9.12 -1.01
C ASN A 152 7.29 8.57 -2.41
N PRO A 153 7.80 9.18 -3.51
CA PRO A 153 7.56 8.71 -4.86
C PRO A 153 8.18 7.35 -5.17
N ASP A 154 9.15 6.88 -4.37
CA ASP A 154 9.79 5.57 -4.49
C ASP A 154 9.03 4.46 -3.74
N LYS A 155 7.93 4.80 -3.06
CA LYS A 155 7.05 3.81 -2.42
C LYS A 155 5.97 3.34 -3.40
N PRO A 156 5.49 2.09 -3.26
CA PRO A 156 4.34 1.61 -4.03
C PRO A 156 3.14 2.52 -3.79
N GLN A 157 2.51 2.94 -4.89
CA GLN A 157 1.30 3.74 -4.87
C GLN A 157 0.10 2.84 -5.15
N VAL A 158 -0.80 2.76 -4.18
CA VAL A 158 -2.11 2.12 -4.38
C VAL A 158 -3.09 3.20 -4.83
N LYS A 159 -3.89 2.89 -5.85
CA LYS A 159 -4.99 3.73 -6.31
C LYS A 159 -6.22 2.84 -6.47
N ALA A 160 -7.25 3.06 -5.66
CA ALA A 160 -8.55 2.44 -5.94
C ALA A 160 -9.15 3.10 -7.19
N THR A 161 -9.71 2.29 -8.08
CA THR A 161 -10.20 2.75 -9.39
C THR A 161 -11.69 3.01 -9.37
N HIS A 162 -12.48 2.06 -8.88
CA HIS A 162 -13.91 2.23 -8.64
C HIS A 162 -14.45 1.18 -7.65
N PHE A 163 -15.65 1.44 -7.16
CA PHE A 163 -16.49 0.49 -6.44
C PHE A 163 -17.45 -0.20 -7.41
N ASP A 164 -17.51 -1.52 -7.37
CA ASP A 164 -18.52 -2.31 -8.06
C ASP A 164 -19.49 -2.91 -7.04
N ILE A 165 -20.79 -2.70 -7.26
CA ILE A 165 -21.83 -2.99 -6.28
C ILE A 165 -22.88 -3.91 -6.90
N ALA A 166 -23.07 -5.06 -6.27
CA ALA A 166 -24.11 -6.00 -6.64
C ALA A 166 -25.28 -5.92 -5.68
N TYR A 167 -26.49 -5.94 -6.24
CA TYR A 167 -27.74 -5.89 -5.50
C TYR A 167 -28.51 -7.20 -5.65
N GLN A 168 -29.33 -7.51 -4.65
CA GLN A 168 -30.30 -8.59 -4.78
C GLN A 168 -31.35 -8.24 -5.84
N GLN A 169 -31.77 -9.24 -6.62
CA GLN A 169 -32.86 -9.07 -7.59
C GLN A 169 -34.19 -8.88 -6.86
N GLY A 170 -35.01 -7.94 -7.35
CA GLY A 170 -36.34 -7.68 -6.82
C GLY A 170 -36.69 -6.20 -6.76
N THR A 171 -37.79 -5.90 -6.07
CA THR A 171 -38.23 -4.53 -5.77
C THR A 171 -38.22 -4.36 -4.25
N GLU A 172 -37.45 -3.40 -3.76
CA GLU A 172 -37.44 -3.01 -2.36
C GLU A 172 -38.26 -1.75 -2.15
N TYR A 173 -38.87 -1.63 -0.98
CA TYR A 173 -39.69 -0.49 -0.58
C TYR A 173 -39.12 0.13 0.68
N ASP A 174 -39.15 1.47 0.77
CA ASP A 174 -38.79 2.17 1.99
C ASP A 174 -39.92 2.17 3.02
N ILE A 175 -39.66 2.71 4.21
CA ILE A 175 -40.64 2.81 5.29
C ILE A 175 -41.92 3.59 4.91
N ALA A 176 -41.86 4.43 3.87
CA ALA A 176 -42.99 5.19 3.34
C ALA A 176 -43.69 4.48 2.17
N GLY A 177 -43.25 3.28 1.80
CA GLY A 177 -43.82 2.48 0.71
C GLY A 177 -43.33 2.88 -0.69
N ASN A 178 -42.30 3.70 -0.81
CA ASN A 178 -41.73 4.09 -2.11
C ASN A 178 -40.72 3.06 -2.60
N VAL A 179 -40.70 2.83 -3.91
CA VAL A 179 -39.71 1.93 -4.54
C VAL A 179 -38.30 2.51 -4.39
N VAL A 180 -37.38 1.70 -3.85
CA VAL A 180 -35.97 2.07 -3.67
C VAL A 180 -35.18 1.80 -4.94
N PRO A 181 -34.45 2.80 -5.49
CA PRO A 181 -33.57 2.60 -6.64
C PRO A 181 -32.35 1.76 -6.25
N ASN A 182 -31.81 0.98 -7.19
CA ASN A 182 -30.67 0.08 -6.93
C ASN A 182 -29.53 0.76 -6.16
N ALA A 183 -29.11 1.96 -6.57
CA ALA A 183 -28.04 2.72 -5.93
C ALA A 183 -28.25 3.02 -4.43
N SER A 184 -29.49 2.92 -3.92
CA SER A 184 -29.84 3.14 -2.52
C SER A 184 -30.33 1.88 -1.81
N ARG A 185 -30.29 0.71 -2.46
CA ARG A 185 -30.62 -0.58 -1.85
C ARG A 185 -29.46 -1.09 -1.01
N TYR A 186 -29.78 -2.02 -0.12
CA TYR A 186 -28.75 -2.72 0.63
C TYR A 186 -27.99 -3.67 -0.33
N PRO A 187 -26.66 -3.51 -0.50
CA PRO A 187 -25.90 -4.32 -1.44
C PRO A 187 -25.67 -5.74 -0.89
N LEU A 188 -25.60 -6.71 -1.80
CA LEU A 188 -25.27 -8.10 -1.48
C LEU A 188 -23.76 -8.26 -1.27
N PHE A 189 -22.97 -7.67 -2.16
CA PHE A 189 -21.53 -7.58 -2.04
C PHE A 189 -21.01 -6.31 -2.69
N LEU A 190 -19.85 -5.88 -2.20
CA LEU A 190 -19.11 -4.71 -2.66
C LEU A 190 -17.72 -5.18 -3.07
N THR A 191 -17.37 -4.94 -4.33
CA THR A 191 -16.03 -5.18 -4.86
C THR A 191 -15.30 -3.85 -4.98
N VAL A 192 -14.03 -3.85 -4.60
CA VAL A 192 -13.14 -2.70 -4.75
C VAL A 192 -12.09 -3.07 -5.79
N GLU A 193 -12.10 -2.36 -6.91
CA GLU A 193 -11.01 -2.48 -7.87
C GLU A 193 -9.88 -1.51 -7.51
N SER A 194 -8.64 -1.97 -7.64
CA SER A 194 -7.47 -1.18 -7.25
C SER A 194 -6.25 -1.53 -8.05
N ASP A 195 -5.53 -0.50 -8.47
CA ASP A 195 -4.25 -0.59 -9.13
C ASP A 195 -3.14 -0.36 -8.11
N VAL A 196 -2.18 -1.29 -8.07
CA VAL A 196 -0.94 -1.10 -7.33
C VAL A 196 0.15 -0.75 -8.34
N THR A 197 0.48 0.54 -8.42
CA THR A 197 1.53 1.03 -9.31
C THR A 197 2.84 1.13 -8.56
N GLN A 198 3.86 0.47 -9.09
CA GLN A 198 5.24 0.62 -8.61
C GLN A 198 5.96 1.63 -9.50
N LYS A 199 6.42 2.73 -8.91
CA LYS A 199 7.41 3.62 -9.51
C LYS A 199 8.62 3.58 -8.60
N GLY A 200 9.76 3.22 -9.16
CA GLY A 200 11.01 3.17 -8.43
C GLY A 200 12.15 3.11 -9.43
N ARG A 201 13.25 3.78 -9.12
CA ARG A 201 14.50 3.54 -9.83
C ARG A 201 14.96 2.14 -9.46
N LEU A 202 14.79 1.21 -10.38
CA LEU A 202 15.63 0.01 -10.41
C LEU A 202 17.05 0.55 -10.56
N TYR A 203 17.93 0.18 -9.64
CA TYR A 203 19.31 0.63 -9.63
C TYR A 203 19.89 0.70 -11.04
N ASP A 204 20.46 1.85 -11.39
CA ASP A 204 21.29 1.92 -12.58
C ASP A 204 22.65 1.35 -12.18
N VAL A 205 22.80 0.04 -12.41
CA VAL A 205 24.03 -0.69 -12.11
C VAL A 205 24.84 -0.77 -13.39
N GLY A 206 25.79 0.13 -13.52
CA GLY A 206 26.78 0.09 -14.58
C GLY A 206 28.12 -0.40 -14.05
N ALA A 207 28.80 -1.20 -14.88
CA ALA A 207 30.21 -1.47 -14.73
C ALA A 207 30.88 -0.98 -16.01
N GLU A 208 31.76 0.01 -15.89
CA GLU A 208 32.61 0.45 -16.99
C GLU A 208 34.05 0.01 -16.71
N CYS A 209 34.71 -0.54 -17.73
CA CYS A 209 36.11 -0.92 -17.67
C CYS A 209 36.88 -0.14 -18.73
N SER A 210 37.87 0.65 -18.31
CA SER A 210 38.80 1.30 -19.23
C SER A 210 40.18 0.76 -18.94
N GLY A 211 40.68 -0.12 -19.81
CA GLY A 211 41.97 -0.78 -19.64
C GLY A 211 43.19 0.16 -19.64
N PRO A 212 44.42 -0.41 -19.78
CA PRO A 212 45.70 0.16 -19.31
C PRO A 212 46.11 1.55 -19.84
N ASP A 213 45.38 2.08 -20.82
CA ASP A 213 45.71 3.27 -21.58
C ASP A 213 44.50 4.16 -21.91
N LYS A 214 43.24 3.75 -21.68
CA LYS A 214 42.07 4.64 -21.80
C LYS A 214 41.29 4.89 -20.51
N LYS A 215 42.03 4.73 -19.41
CA LYS A 215 42.05 5.49 -18.15
C LYS A 215 40.78 6.25 -17.75
N PHE A 216 40.32 5.95 -16.53
CA PHE A 216 39.56 6.90 -15.73
C PHE A 216 40.46 7.73 -14.80
N GLY A 217 40.44 9.06 -14.97
CA GLY A 217 41.24 10.02 -14.21
C GLY A 217 40.42 10.87 -13.22
N THR A 218 41.08 11.36 -12.16
CA THR A 218 40.46 11.97 -10.97
C THR A 218 40.70 13.47 -10.79
N GLY A 219 41.62 14.09 -11.54
CA GLY A 219 42.12 15.44 -11.25
C GLY A 219 43.64 15.52 -11.37
N PRO A 220 44.26 16.70 -11.22
CA PRO A 220 45.33 17.18 -12.11
C PRO A 220 46.66 16.42 -12.10
N SER A 221 46.94 15.54 -11.13
CA SER A 221 48.27 14.95 -10.97
C SER A 221 48.36 13.42 -10.84
N ASP A 222 47.31 12.68 -10.47
CA ASP A 222 47.46 11.30 -9.94
C ASP A 222 46.57 10.22 -10.58
N VAL A 223 46.58 10.13 -11.90
CA VAL A 223 46.10 8.93 -12.64
C VAL A 223 47.21 7.88 -12.78
N ALA A 224 48.20 7.91 -11.89
CA ALA A 224 49.41 7.09 -11.97
C ALA A 224 49.32 5.76 -11.19
N GLY A 225 48.16 5.42 -10.61
CA GLY A 225 47.91 4.12 -9.95
C GLY A 225 46.65 3.37 -10.39
N LYS A 226 46.12 3.67 -11.58
CA LYS A 226 45.17 2.90 -12.44
C LYS A 226 44.29 1.81 -11.78
N ASP A 227 43.11 2.21 -11.28
CA ASP A 227 41.96 1.29 -11.15
C ASP A 227 41.08 1.44 -12.40
N ASP A 228 41.01 0.37 -13.19
CA ASP A 228 40.45 0.37 -14.55
C ASP A 228 38.96 -0.03 -14.58
N ILE A 229 38.33 -0.28 -13.43
CA ILE A 229 36.91 -0.68 -13.32
C ILE A 229 36.20 0.28 -12.37
N ARG A 230 35.18 0.99 -12.89
CA ARG A 230 34.23 1.74 -12.06
C ARG A 230 32.91 0.99 -12.04
N THR A 231 32.49 0.57 -10.86
CA THR A 231 31.12 0.13 -10.61
C THR A 231 30.39 1.26 -9.93
N TRP A 232 29.20 1.58 -10.41
CA TRP A 232 28.32 2.51 -9.72
C TRP A 232 26.98 1.85 -9.44
N VAL A 233 26.34 2.37 -8.41
CA VAL A 233 24.99 2.02 -8.00
C VAL A 233 24.31 3.36 -7.75
N GLN A 234 23.43 3.77 -8.68
CA GLN A 234 22.59 4.96 -8.55
C GLN A 234 21.13 4.59 -8.32
#